data_AF-A0A3B1E492-F1
#
_entry.id   AF-A0A3B1E492-F1
#
_cell.length_a   1.000
_cell.length_b   1.000
_cell.length_c   1.000
_cell.angle_alpha   90.00
_cell.angle_beta   90.00
_cell.angle_gamma   90.00
#
_symmetry.space_group_name_H-M   'P 1'
#
loop_
_entity.id
_entity.type
_entity.pdbx_description
1 polymer ?
#
loop_
_entity_poly.entity_id
_entity_poly.type
_entity_poly.pdbx_seq_one_letter_code
_entity_poly.pdbx_strand_id
1 'polypeptide(L)' 'MLNDSTTQNKAASVTESKPLFRADTDQNGDWYVWRRLGMNGWATMRRCDCQDQACQLADHLNADSKGVSLHG' A
#
# COMPACT_ATOMS: atom_id res chain seq x y z
N MET A 1 -27.19 29.77 -7.37
CA MET A 1 -26.97 28.80 -8.47
C MET A 1 -25.86 29.40 -9.32
N LEU A 2 -24.71 28.79 -9.62
CA LEU A 2 -24.14 27.44 -9.39
C LEU A 2 -22.67 27.61 -8.93
N ASN A 3 -21.95 26.68 -8.29
CA ASN A 3 -22.29 25.36 -7.73
C ASN A 3 -21.37 25.03 -6.51
N ASP A 4 -21.37 23.78 -6.05
CA ASP A 4 -20.68 23.28 -4.85
C ASP A 4 -19.27 22.68 -5.07
N SER A 5 -18.46 22.75 -4.01
CA SER A 5 -17.28 21.94 -3.63
C SER A 5 -16.66 20.92 -4.60
N THR A 6 -15.35 21.07 -4.88
CA THR A 6 -14.40 19.94 -4.76
C THR A 6 -13.00 20.45 -4.44
N THR A 7 -12.57 20.27 -3.19
CA THR A 7 -11.17 20.45 -2.76
C THR A 7 -10.30 19.37 -3.39
N GLN A 8 -9.77 19.60 -4.59
CA GLN A 8 -8.61 18.83 -5.07
C GLN A 8 -7.35 19.36 -4.39
N ASN A 9 -7.20 18.96 -3.13
CA ASN A 9 -5.94 19.00 -2.42
C ASN A 9 -4.94 18.18 -3.24
N LYS A 10 -4.15 18.87 -4.07
CA LYS A 10 -3.06 18.30 -4.86
C LYS A 10 -1.92 17.95 -3.91
N ALA A 11 -2.18 16.92 -3.09
CA ALA A 11 -1.33 16.50 -2.00
C ALA A 11 0.07 16.25 -2.54
N ALA A 12 1.02 16.87 -1.84
CA ALA A 12 2.39 17.06 -2.23
C ALA A 12 3.03 15.86 -2.95
N SER A 13 3.92 16.19 -3.89
CA SER A 13 4.99 15.31 -4.36
C SER A 13 5.99 15.03 -3.23
N VAL A 14 5.54 14.39 -2.16
CA VAL A 14 6.43 13.76 -1.20
C VAL A 14 7.02 12.56 -1.93
N THR A 15 8.34 12.54 -2.10
CA THR A 15 9.10 11.31 -2.34
C THR A 15 9.11 10.44 -1.07
N GLU A 16 7.90 10.20 -0.54
CA GLU A 16 7.66 9.19 0.45
C GLU A 16 8.01 7.86 -0.22
N SER A 17 8.78 7.03 0.48
CA SER A 17 9.23 5.75 -0.03
C SER A 17 8.05 4.78 -0.13
N LYS A 18 7.17 4.99 -1.12
CA LYS A 18 5.93 4.25 -1.35
C LYS A 18 6.18 2.77 -1.09
N PRO A 19 5.49 2.16 -0.11
CA PRO A 19 5.81 0.83 0.35
C PRO A 19 5.73 -0.17 -0.80
N LEU A 20 6.59 -1.19 -0.73
CA LEU A 20 6.63 -2.27 -1.72
C LEU A 20 5.43 -3.22 -1.56
N PHE A 21 4.82 -3.23 -0.37
CA PHE A 21 3.65 -4.04 -0.03
C PHE A 21 2.60 -3.18 0.66
N ARG A 22 1.32 -3.41 0.37
CA ARG A 22 0.20 -2.78 1.09
C ARG A 22 -0.88 -3.81 1.41
N ALA A 23 -1.53 -3.65 2.54
CA ALA A 23 -2.79 -4.32 2.82
C ALA A 23 -3.93 -3.52 2.18
N ASP A 24 -4.80 -4.16 1.40
CA ASP A 24 -5.94 -3.53 0.73
C ASP A 24 -7.01 -4.58 0.44
N THR A 25 -8.29 -4.22 0.54
CA THR A 25 -9.41 -5.16 0.34
C THR A 25 -9.85 -5.21 -1.12
N ASP A 26 -10.24 -6.39 -1.58
CA ASP A 26 -10.92 -6.55 -2.87
C ASP A 26 -12.42 -6.17 -2.78
N GLN A 27 -13.14 -6.17 -3.91
CA GLN A 27 -14.56 -5.81 -4.00
C GLN A 27 -15.48 -6.69 -3.13
N ASN A 28 -15.03 -7.90 -2.79
CA ASN A 28 -15.73 -8.82 -1.89
C ASN A 28 -15.53 -8.51 -0.39
N GLY A 29 -14.72 -7.51 -0.03
CA GLY A 29 -14.32 -7.22 1.36
C GLY A 29 -13.21 -8.14 1.91
N ASP A 30 -12.69 -9.03 1.08
CA ASP A 30 -11.55 -9.91 1.39
C ASP A 30 -10.24 -9.12 1.49
N TRP A 31 -9.45 -9.39 2.53
CA TRP A 31 -8.16 -8.72 2.73
C TRP A 31 -7.05 -9.38 1.90
N TYR A 32 -6.30 -8.58 1.17
CA TYR A 32 -5.14 -9.03 0.41
C TYR A 32 -3.90 -8.17 0.71
N VAL A 33 -2.74 -8.83 0.69
CA VAL A 33 -1.46 -8.14 0.55
C VAL A 33 -1.16 -7.98 -0.93
N TRP A 34 -0.96 -6.74 -1.35
CA TRP A 34 -0.63 -6.36 -2.71
C TRP A 34 0.85 -5.98 -2.78
N ARG A 35 1.60 -6.63 -3.66
CA ARG A 35 2.97 -6.25 -3.98
C ARG A 35 2.98 -5.23 -5.12
N ARG A 36 3.78 -4.19 -4.98
CA ARG A 36 4.03 -3.19 -6.01
C ARG A 36 4.96 -3.77 -7.09
N LEU A 37 4.49 -3.77 -8.33
CA LEU A 37 5.25 -4.23 -9.50
C LEU A 37 5.95 -3.11 -10.27
N GLY A 38 5.55 -1.86 -10.07
CA GLY A 38 6.14 -0.70 -10.76
C GLY A 38 5.58 0.62 -10.27
N MET A 39 5.68 1.68 -11.10
CA MET A 39 5.23 3.02 -10.69
C MET A 39 3.76 3.05 -10.24
N ASN A 40 2.87 2.40 -11.01
CA ASN A 40 1.42 2.35 -10.77
C ASN A 40 0.84 0.92 -10.72
N GLY A 41 1.65 -0.11 -10.92
CA GLY A 41 1.21 -1.52 -10.95
C GLY A 41 1.25 -2.18 -9.57
N TRP A 42 0.19 -2.90 -9.23
CA TRP A 42 0.09 -3.76 -8.04
C TRP A 42 -0.38 -5.16 -8.47
N ALA A 43 0.08 -6.18 -7.76
CA ALA A 43 -0.40 -7.55 -7.92
C ALA A 43 -0.76 -8.15 -6.56
N THR A 44 -1.86 -8.90 -6.50
CA THR A 44 -2.23 -9.72 -5.35
C THR A 44 -1.14 -10.75 -5.07
N MET A 45 -0.60 -10.73 -3.86
CA MET A 45 0.43 -11.66 -3.41
C MET A 45 -0.17 -12.76 -2.53
N ARG A 46 -1.03 -12.41 -1.58
CA ARG A 46 -1.65 -13.37 -0.64
C ARG A 46 -2.96 -12.84 -0.09
N ARG A 47 -3.96 -13.72 0.09
CA ARG A 47 -5.18 -13.44 0.87
C ARG A 47 -4.90 -13.62 2.35
N CYS A 48 -5.55 -12.81 3.19
CA CYS A 48 -5.59 -12.93 4.63
C CYS A 48 -7.07 -12.96 5.07
N ASP A 49 -7.38 -13.67 6.15
CA ASP A 49 -8.74 -13.70 6.70
C ASP A 49 -9.12 -12.37 7.37
N CYS A 50 -8.14 -11.67 7.94
CA CYS A 50 -8.35 -10.45 8.72
C CYS A 50 -7.45 -9.30 8.27
N GLN A 51 -7.93 -8.07 8.46
CA GLN A 51 -7.16 -6.82 8.27
C GLN A 51 -5.80 -6.88 8.96
N ASP A 52 -5.80 -7.27 10.24
CA ASP A 52 -4.62 -7.27 11.08
C ASP A 52 -3.50 -8.17 10.52
N GLN A 53 -3.85 -9.37 10.02
CA GLN A 53 -2.91 -10.24 9.33
C GLN A 53 -2.36 -9.62 8.04
N ALA A 54 -3.20 -8.96 7.25
CA ALA A 54 -2.76 -8.32 6.01
C ALA A 54 -1.81 -7.14 6.30
N CYS A 55 -2.13 -6.32 7.29
CA CYS A 55 -1.28 -5.22 7.75
C CYS A 55 0.06 -5.73 8.28
N GLN A 56 0.05 -6.65 9.26
CA GLN A 56 1.28 -7.24 9.81
C GLN A 56 2.16 -7.86 8.72
N LEU A 57 1.57 -8.58 7.76
CA LEU A 57 2.32 -9.20 6.66
C LEU A 57 2.88 -8.14 5.70
N ALA A 58 2.12 -7.10 5.36
CA ALA A 58 2.60 -6.00 4.52
C ALA A 58 3.75 -5.23 5.21
N ASP A 59 3.62 -4.87 6.49
CA ASP A 59 4.68 -4.22 7.27
C ASP A 59 5.93 -5.10 7.40
N HIS A 60 5.78 -6.39 7.69
CA HIS A 60 6.91 -7.31 7.77
C HIS A 60 7.66 -7.42 6.43
N LEU A 61 6.95 -7.53 5.31
CA LEU A 61 7.55 -7.57 3.97
C LEU A 61 8.19 -6.24 3.56
N ASN A 62 7.61 -5.11 3.98
CA ASN A 62 8.22 -3.80 3.82
C ASN A 62 9.51 -3.69 4.64
N ALA A 63 9.51 -4.12 5.90
CA ALA A 63 10.68 -4.09 6.79
C ALA A 63 11.81 -4.99 6.26
N ASP A 64 11.51 -6.23 5.85
CA ASP A 64 12.44 -7.16 5.20
C ASP A 64 13.06 -6.53 3.94
N SER A 65 12.23 -5.95 3.06
CA SER A 65 12.70 -5.27 1.84
C SER A 65 13.45 -3.95 2.10
N LYS A 66 13.42 -3.42 3.33
CA LYS A 66 14.25 -2.29 3.77
C LYS A 66 15.51 -2.75 4.53
N GLY A 67 15.59 -4.01 4.93
CA GLY A 67 16.63 -4.58 5.79
C GLY A 67 18.02 -4.73 5.14
N VAL A 68 18.13 -4.59 3.82
CA VAL A 68 19.40 -4.77 3.07
C VAL A 68 20.14 -3.43 2.87
N SER A 69 20.27 -2.62 3.92
CA SER A 69 20.98 -1.31 3.86
C SER A 69 21.61 -0.86 5.18
N LEU A 70 22.03 -1.80 6.04
CA LEU A 70 22.84 -1.52 7.24
C LEU A 70 24.05 -2.46 7.37
N HIS A 71 24.85 -2.54 6.31
CA HIS A 71 26.24 -2.98 6.40
C HIS A 71 27.10 -2.15 5.43
N GLY A 72 28.00 -1.35 6.01
CA GLY A 72 28.85 -0.36 5.33
C GLY A 72 29.50 0.54 6.36
#